data_AF-A0A4Y2E597-F1
#
_entry.id   AF-A0A4Y2E597-F1
#
_cell.length_a   1.000
_cell.length_b   1.000
_cell.length_c   1.000
_cell.angle_alpha   90.00
_cell.angle_beta   90.00
_cell.angle_gamma   90.00
#
_symmetry.space_group_name_H-M   'P 1'
#
loop_
_entity.id
_entity.type
_entity.pdbx_description
1 polymer ?
#
loop_
_entity_poly.entity_id
_entity_poly.type
_entity_poly.pdbx_seq_one_letter_code
_entity_poly.pdbx_strand_id
1 'polypeptide(L)'
;MTFILVEESNIEAIKIKLCFCISKLESWCNEWHMDITPQKSNIINLSSRGLPVGFPVLFCGYRIPWSNNVHFLGIQFAATFSFRSHTEQLKTTAFKKLNMIKGLAAHQWGVNTSNLLKICNACITQSIEFGAHTVGMTNKADYAALQTIQNNILRFVFGLPQWTPLAILYKISNEINMKLRFDRKNMAFFVNQFSAREFTAVSGSINEVNSYLQPGFQ
;
A
#
# COMPACT_ATOMS: atom_id res chain seq x y z
N MET A 1 2.92 -11.63 9.05
CA MET A 1 2.42 -11.72 7.67
C MET A 1 3.63 -11.83 6.77
N THR A 2 3.84 -12.97 6.14
CA THR A 2 5.08 -13.29 5.41
C THR A 2 4.81 -13.27 3.92
N PHE A 3 5.70 -12.68 3.13
CA PHE A 3 5.66 -12.72 1.67
C PHE A 3 6.98 -13.26 1.14
N ILE A 4 6.90 -14.02 0.05
CA ILE A 4 8.07 -14.50 -0.68
C ILE A 4 7.99 -13.87 -2.06
N LEU A 5 9.02 -13.12 -2.44
CA LEU A 5 9.17 -12.57 -3.79
C LEU A 5 10.29 -13.33 -4.50
N VAL A 6 9.97 -13.90 -5.66
CA VAL A 6 10.91 -14.61 -6.52
C VAL A 6 10.88 -13.94 -7.87
N GLU A 7 12.03 -13.41 -8.30
CA GLU A 7 12.21 -12.80 -9.61
C GLU A 7 13.24 -13.62 -10.38
N GLU A 8 12.83 -14.18 -11.52
CA GLU A 8 13.70 -14.94 -12.42
C GLU A 8 13.16 -14.89 -13.85
N SER A 9 14.05 -15.06 -14.82
CA SER A 9 13.69 -15.04 -16.25
C SER A 9 13.15 -16.39 -16.76
N ASN A 10 13.49 -17.49 -16.08
CA ASN A 10 13.12 -18.85 -16.46
C ASN A 10 12.14 -19.48 -15.44
N ILE A 11 11.08 -20.12 -15.95
CA ILE A 11 10.04 -20.79 -15.15
C ILE A 11 10.64 -21.89 -14.25
N GLU A 12 11.61 -22.66 -14.75
CA GLU A 12 12.21 -23.74 -13.95
C GLU A 12 13.05 -23.16 -12.80
N ALA A 13 13.75 -22.05 -13.03
CA ALA A 13 14.48 -21.33 -11.98
C ALA A 13 13.52 -20.74 -10.93
N ILE A 14 12.38 -20.17 -11.36
CA ILE A 14 11.31 -19.72 -10.46
C ILE A 14 10.85 -20.87 -9.57
N LYS A 15 10.58 -22.04 -10.14
CA LYS A 15 10.12 -23.22 -9.41
C LYS A 15 11.13 -23.68 -8.37
N ILE A 16 12.40 -23.81 -8.75
CA ILE A 16 13.47 -24.24 -7.84
C ILE A 16 13.62 -23.24 -6.69
N LYS A 17 13.70 -21.94 -6.99
CA LYS A 17 13.84 -20.90 -5.95
C LYS A 17 12.63 -20.83 -5.04
N LEU A 18 11.42 -20.93 -5.59
CA LEU A 18 10.19 -20.91 -4.82
C LEU A 18 10.12 -22.10 -3.86
N CYS A 19 10.40 -23.32 -4.34
CA CYS A 19 10.48 -24.51 -3.49
C CYS A 19 11.53 -24.35 -2.40
N PHE A 20 12.73 -23.86 -2.73
CA PHE A 20 13.78 -23.62 -1.74
C PHE A 20 13.35 -22.61 -0.65
N CYS A 21 12.72 -21.50 -1.03
CA CYS A 21 12.21 -20.51 -0.09
C CYS A 21 11.11 -21.08 0.81
N ILE A 22 10.22 -21.90 0.25
CA ILE A 22 9.15 -22.58 0.97
C ILE A 22 9.73 -23.56 1.98
N SER A 23 10.69 -24.41 1.59
CA SER A 23 11.34 -25.35 2.51
C SER A 23 12.07 -24.64 3.65
N LYS A 24 12.73 -23.50 3.37
CA LYS A 24 13.35 -22.68 4.41
C LYS A 24 12.30 -22.08 5.36
N LEU A 25 11.16 -21.65 4.83
CA LEU A 25 10.05 -21.11 5.60
C LEU A 25 9.38 -22.21 6.45
N GLU A 26 9.23 -23.43 5.94
CA GLU A 26 8.77 -24.58 6.70
C GLU A 26 9.71 -24.91 7.87
N SER A 27 11.02 -24.97 7.62
CA SER A 27 12.00 -25.19 8.70
C SER A 27 11.93 -24.13 9.78
N TRP A 28 11.79 -22.85 9.39
CA TRP A 28 11.64 -21.75 10.34
C TRP A 28 10.31 -21.82 11.10
N CYS A 29 9.21 -22.14 10.42
CA CYS A 29 7.92 -22.36 11.08
C CYS A 29 7.98 -23.49 12.10
N ASN A 30 8.69 -24.57 11.78
CA ASN A 30 8.89 -25.71 12.69
C ASN A 30 9.75 -25.33 13.90
N GLU A 31 10.85 -24.59 13.70
CA GLU A 31 11.72 -24.10 14.78
C GLU A 31 10.97 -23.20 15.76
N TRP A 32 10.08 -22.37 15.25
CA TRP A 32 9.33 -21.40 16.06
C TRP A 32 7.90 -21.85 16.41
N HIS A 33 7.56 -23.12 16.16
CA HIS A 33 6.23 -23.70 16.42
C HIS A 33 5.07 -22.85 15.87
N MET A 34 5.22 -22.34 14.66
CA MET A 34 4.23 -21.51 13.97
C MET A 34 3.49 -22.28 12.88
N ASP A 35 2.15 -22.29 12.99
CA ASP A 35 1.28 -22.87 11.98
C ASP A 35 0.78 -21.82 10.98
N ILE A 36 1.10 -22.01 9.70
CA ILE A 36 0.58 -21.19 8.61
C ILE A 36 -0.56 -21.94 7.92
N THR A 37 -1.73 -21.31 7.84
CA THR A 37 -2.87 -21.90 7.15
C THR A 37 -2.71 -21.80 5.62
N PRO A 38 -2.57 -22.91 4.88
CA PRO A 38 -2.35 -22.88 3.44
C PRO A 38 -3.54 -22.30 2.66
N GLN A 39 -4.75 -22.39 3.23
CA GLN A 39 -5.99 -21.83 2.64
C GLN A 39 -6.00 -20.30 2.58
N LYS A 40 -5.22 -19.62 3.44
CA LYS A 40 -5.07 -18.16 3.44
C LYS A 40 -3.90 -17.69 2.56
N SER A 41 -3.07 -18.62 2.12
CA SER A 41 -1.92 -18.35 1.25
C SER A 41 -2.38 -18.38 -0.20
N ASN A 42 -1.91 -17.42 -0.99
CA ASN A 42 -2.19 -17.36 -2.41
C ASN A 42 -0.89 -17.06 -3.16
N ILE A 43 -0.75 -17.63 -4.35
CA ILE A 43 0.35 -17.31 -5.26
C ILE A 43 -0.19 -16.47 -6.39
N ILE A 44 0.49 -15.37 -6.70
CA ILE A 44 0.17 -14.51 -7.82
C ILE A 44 1.40 -14.39 -8.72
N ASN A 45 1.18 -14.55 -10.02
CA ASN A 45 2.20 -14.27 -11.02
C ASN A 45 2.05 -12.81 -11.50
N LEU A 46 3.02 -11.95 -11.16
CA LEU A 46 3.04 -10.54 -11.54
C LEU A 46 3.79 -10.31 -12.88
N SER A 47 3.56 -11.17 -13.87
CA SER A 47 4.19 -11.05 -15.20
C SER A 47 3.25 -10.42 -16.21
N SER A 48 3.72 -9.44 -17.00
CA SER A 48 2.94 -8.88 -18.11
C SER A 48 2.74 -9.86 -19.27
N ARG A 49 3.56 -10.92 -19.34
CA ARG A 49 3.63 -11.85 -20.48
C ARG A 49 2.56 -12.95 -20.46
N GLY A 50 1.62 -12.93 -19.51
CA GLY A 50 0.52 -13.89 -19.48
C GLY A 50 0.99 -15.35 -19.49
N LEU A 51 2.08 -15.65 -18.78
CA LEU A 51 2.63 -17.01 -18.71
C LEU A 51 1.57 -17.99 -18.16
N PRO A 52 1.51 -19.22 -18.69
CA PRO A 52 0.52 -20.20 -18.27
C PRO A 52 0.59 -20.45 -16.76
N VAL A 53 -0.59 -20.50 -16.15
CA VAL A 53 -0.78 -20.65 -14.72
C VAL A 53 -0.30 -22.02 -14.26
N GLY A 54 0.81 -22.03 -13.52
CA GLY A 54 0.98 -22.80 -12.29
C GLY A 54 1.49 -24.23 -12.40
N PHE A 55 2.71 -24.46 -11.91
CA PHE A 55 3.12 -25.74 -11.35
C PHE A 55 2.53 -25.92 -9.93
N PRO A 56 2.37 -27.16 -9.44
CA PRO A 56 1.90 -27.39 -8.08
C PRO A 56 2.96 -26.91 -7.09
N VAL A 57 2.54 -26.02 -6.18
CA VAL A 57 3.35 -25.54 -5.07
C VAL A 57 2.72 -26.07 -3.79
N LEU A 58 3.52 -26.79 -3.01
CA LEU A 58 3.10 -27.46 -1.79
C LEU A 58 3.71 -26.74 -0.60
N PHE A 59 2.92 -26.55 0.45
CA PHE A 59 3.39 -26.10 1.76
C PHE A 59 2.79 -27.02 2.82
N CYS A 60 3.63 -27.67 3.61
CA CYS A 60 3.25 -28.71 4.58
C CYS A 60 2.33 -29.78 3.98
N GLY A 61 2.58 -30.18 2.72
CA GLY A 61 1.77 -31.16 1.99
C GLY A 61 0.45 -30.64 1.38
N TYR A 62 0.08 -29.37 1.63
CA TYR A 62 -1.11 -28.75 1.05
C TYR A 62 -0.78 -27.91 -0.18
N ARG A 63 -1.63 -27.99 -1.20
CA ARG A 63 -1.47 -27.19 -2.43
C ARG A 63 -1.92 -25.75 -2.21
N ILE A 64 -1.05 -24.79 -2.50
CA ILE A 64 -1.40 -23.37 -2.47
C ILE A 64 -2.06 -22.99 -3.81
N PRO A 65 -3.23 -22.33 -3.80
CA PRO A 65 -3.91 -21.93 -5.02
C PRO A 65 -3.21 -20.74 -5.71
N TRP A 66 -3.23 -20.77 -7.05
CA TRP A 66 -2.86 -19.63 -7.87
C TRP A 66 -4.07 -18.70 -8.02
N SER A 67 -3.89 -17.41 -7.76
CA SER A 67 -4.92 -16.39 -7.89
C SER A 67 -4.44 -15.25 -8.78
N ASN A 68 -5.35 -14.73 -9.60
CA ASN A 68 -5.12 -13.54 -10.42
C ASN A 68 -5.23 -12.24 -9.63
N ASN A 69 -5.85 -12.29 -8.45
CA ASN A 69 -6.04 -11.15 -7.56
C ASN A 69 -5.66 -11.53 -6.13
N VAL A 70 -4.73 -10.80 -5.52
CA VAL A 70 -4.30 -11.02 -4.14
C VAL A 70 -4.39 -9.71 -3.37
N HIS A 71 -4.93 -9.77 -2.16
CA HIS A 71 -4.95 -8.63 -1.25
C HIS A 71 -3.74 -8.72 -0.32
N PHE A 72 -2.99 -7.64 -0.22
CA PHE A 72 -1.86 -7.51 0.69
C PHE A 72 -1.91 -6.15 1.39
N LEU A 73 -1.92 -6.16 2.72
CA LEU A 73 -2.05 -4.96 3.56
C LEU A 73 -3.24 -4.05 3.17
N GLY A 74 -4.33 -4.61 2.64
CA GLY A 74 -5.50 -3.84 2.17
C GLY A 74 -5.39 -3.27 0.76
N ILE A 75 -4.28 -3.53 0.07
CA ILE A 75 -4.06 -3.18 -1.34
C ILE A 75 -4.32 -4.42 -2.20
N GLN A 76 -5.07 -4.26 -3.30
CA GLN A 76 -5.33 -5.34 -4.24
C GLN A 76 -4.31 -5.31 -5.39
N PHE A 77 -3.60 -6.43 -5.56
CA PHE A 77 -2.68 -6.68 -6.66
C PHE A 77 -3.33 -7.59 -7.70
N ALA A 78 -3.34 -7.14 -8.95
CA ALA A 78 -3.77 -7.94 -10.09
C ALA A 78 -2.56 -8.56 -10.80
N ALA A 79 -2.71 -9.73 -11.42
CA ALA A 79 -1.65 -10.40 -12.17
C ALA A 79 -1.10 -9.57 -13.33
N THR A 80 -1.94 -8.72 -13.94
CA THR A 80 -1.54 -7.75 -14.98
C THR A 80 -0.80 -6.53 -14.43
N PHE A 81 -0.59 -6.48 -13.10
CA PHE A 81 -0.01 -5.36 -12.37
C PHE A 81 -0.78 -4.04 -12.57
N SER A 82 -2.08 -4.14 -12.90
CA SER A 82 -2.98 -2.99 -12.99
C SER A 82 -3.65 -2.71 -11.65
N PHE A 83 -3.60 -1.46 -11.19
CA PHE A 83 -4.25 -1.00 -9.96
C PHE A 83 -5.62 -0.37 -10.19
N ARG A 84 -6.18 -0.49 -11.41
CA ARG A 84 -7.48 0.12 -11.75
C ARG A 84 -8.62 -0.38 -10.86
N SER A 85 -8.68 -1.69 -10.63
CA SER A 85 -9.69 -2.30 -9.75
C SER A 85 -9.60 -1.76 -8.32
N HIS A 86 -8.38 -1.61 -7.81
CA HIS A 86 -8.12 -1.04 -6.50
C HIS A 86 -8.56 0.43 -6.42
N THR A 87 -8.24 1.25 -7.42
CA THR A 87 -8.65 2.66 -7.45
C THR A 87 -10.16 2.83 -7.53
N GLU A 88 -10.88 2.00 -8.29
CA GLU A 88 -12.35 2.04 -8.34
C GLU A 88 -12.98 1.61 -7.01
N GLN A 89 -12.38 0.64 -6.30
CA GLN A 89 -12.81 0.28 -4.93
C GLN A 89 -12.57 1.44 -3.95
N LEU A 90 -11.40 2.09 -4.00
CA LEU A 90 -11.10 3.28 -3.19
C LEU A 90 -12.10 4.40 -3.46
N LYS A 91 -12.43 4.64 -4.73
CA LYS A 91 -13.43 5.64 -5.13
C LYS A 91 -14.81 5.30 -4.56
N THR A 92 -15.26 4.07 -4.73
CA THR A 92 -16.58 3.62 -4.26
C THR A 92 -16.68 3.73 -2.74
N THR A 93 -15.65 3.30 -2.01
CA THR A 93 -15.61 3.39 -0.55
C THR A 93 -15.52 4.84 -0.06
N ALA A 94 -14.75 5.68 -0.75
CA ALA A 94 -14.64 7.11 -0.45
C ALA A 94 -15.98 7.84 -0.63
N PHE A 95 -16.71 7.58 -1.73
CA PHE A 95 -18.04 8.17 -1.96
C PHE A 95 -19.06 7.71 -0.92
N LYS A 96 -19.06 6.41 -0.56
CA LYS A 96 -19.92 5.89 0.51
C LYS A 96 -19.65 6.60 1.84
N LYS A 97 -18.39 6.72 2.24
CA LYS A 97 -17.98 7.45 3.45
C LYS A 97 -18.37 8.93 3.39
N LEU A 98 -18.15 9.59 2.25
CA LEU A 98 -18.53 10.99 2.08
C LEU A 98 -20.04 11.19 2.24
N ASN A 99 -20.86 10.30 1.66
CA ASN A 99 -22.32 10.38 1.79
C ASN A 99 -22.79 10.13 3.23
N MET A 100 -22.15 9.22 3.97
CA MET A 100 -22.41 9.05 5.40
C MET A 100 -22.08 10.32 6.20
N ILE A 101 -20.91 10.90 5.97
CA ILE A 101 -20.50 12.15 6.64
C ILE A 101 -21.45 13.30 6.29
N LYS A 102 -21.88 13.40 5.02
CA LYS A 102 -22.90 14.35 4.57
C LYS A 102 -24.21 14.22 5.35
N GLY A 103 -24.70 12.99 5.53
CA GLY A 103 -25.90 12.73 6.31
C GLY A 103 -25.76 13.15 7.78
N LEU A 104 -24.62 12.85 8.40
CA LEU A 104 -24.33 13.22 9.79
C LEU A 104 -24.18 14.74 9.98
N ALA A 105 -23.49 15.41 9.07
CA ALA A 105 -23.24 16.85 9.14
C ALA A 105 -24.50 17.68 8.83
N ALA A 106 -25.43 17.15 8.02
CA ALA A 106 -26.67 17.84 7.69
C ALA A 106 -27.52 18.16 8.94
N HIS A 107 -27.39 17.35 10.01
CA HIS A 107 -28.09 17.55 11.28
C HIS A 107 -27.41 18.57 12.20
N GLN A 108 -26.14 18.91 11.96
CA GLN A 108 -25.35 19.80 12.82
C GLN A 108 -24.97 21.08 12.08
N TRP A 109 -25.94 22.00 11.95
CA TRP A 109 -25.71 23.36 11.45
C TRP A 109 -24.85 24.14 12.46
N GLY A 110 -23.53 23.95 12.39
CA GLY A 110 -22.59 24.57 13.33
C GLY A 110 -21.28 23.81 13.55
N VAL A 111 -21.06 22.66 12.90
CA VAL A 111 -19.75 22.01 12.97
C VAL A 111 -18.69 22.95 12.40
N ASN A 112 -17.69 23.29 13.22
CA ASN A 112 -16.53 24.05 12.80
C ASN A 112 -15.92 23.37 11.55
N THR A 113 -15.81 24.09 10.44
CA THR A 113 -15.30 23.60 9.15
C THR A 113 -13.95 22.91 9.31
N SER A 114 -13.11 23.37 10.24
CA SER A 114 -11.83 22.75 10.59
C SER A 114 -11.99 21.32 11.13
N ASN A 115 -12.97 21.08 12.01
CA ASN A 115 -13.22 19.76 12.59
C ASN A 115 -13.82 18.81 11.54
N LEU A 116 -14.75 19.31 10.72
CA LEU A 116 -15.31 18.52 9.62
C LEU A 116 -14.23 18.13 8.60
N LEU A 117 -13.32 19.05 8.28
CA LEU A 117 -12.17 18.76 7.42
C LEU A 117 -11.28 17.67 8.01
N LYS A 118 -10.97 17.74 9.32
CA LYS A 118 -10.18 16.72 10.02
C LYS A 118 -10.85 15.35 9.96
N ILE A 119 -12.16 15.27 10.17
CA ILE A 119 -12.92 14.01 10.08
C ILE A 119 -12.86 13.45 8.67
N CYS A 120 -13.15 14.26 7.65
CA CYS A 120 -13.05 13.84 6.25
C CYS A 120 -11.64 13.38 5.87
N ASN A 121 -10.61 14.12 6.30
CA ASN A 121 -9.22 13.77 6.06
C ASN A 121 -8.85 12.44 6.74
N ALA A 122 -9.28 12.22 7.98
CA ALA A 122 -9.01 10.99 8.72
C ALA A 122 -9.73 9.78 8.13
N CYS A 123 -11.01 9.91 7.78
CA CYS A 123 -11.82 8.78 7.33
C CYS A 123 -11.58 8.43 5.85
N ILE A 124 -11.36 9.42 4.99
CA ILE A 124 -11.32 9.26 3.54
C ILE A 124 -9.91 9.49 3.02
N THR A 125 -9.35 10.68 3.21
CA THR A 125 -8.09 11.06 2.58
C THR A 125 -6.93 10.18 3.04
N GLN A 126 -6.85 9.84 4.33
CA GLN A 126 -5.84 8.89 4.83
C GLN A 126 -5.96 7.49 4.21
N SER A 127 -7.18 7.01 3.96
CA SER A 127 -7.37 5.69 3.32
C SER A 127 -6.92 5.68 1.86
N ILE A 128 -7.06 6.81 1.16
CA ILE A 128 -6.55 6.99 -0.20
C ILE A 128 -5.02 7.14 -0.18
N GLU A 129 -4.48 7.92 0.76
CA GLU A 129 -3.04 8.14 0.92
C GLU A 129 -2.27 6.88 1.32
N PHE A 130 -2.90 5.93 2.02
CA PHE A 130 -2.27 4.66 2.35
C PHE A 130 -1.83 3.89 1.09
N GLY A 131 -2.64 3.96 0.02
CA GLY A 131 -2.33 3.41 -1.30
C GLY A 131 -1.54 4.34 -2.21
N ALA A 132 -0.92 5.43 -1.72
CA ALA A 132 -0.28 6.44 -2.57
C ALA A 132 0.77 5.85 -3.53
N HIS A 133 1.53 4.85 -3.08
CA HIS A 133 2.53 4.15 -3.89
C HIS A 133 1.89 3.42 -5.08
N THR A 134 0.79 2.71 -4.86
CA THR A 134 0.09 1.97 -5.92
C THR A 134 -0.75 2.88 -6.81
N VAL A 135 -1.35 3.91 -6.23
CA VAL A 135 -2.11 4.93 -6.98
C VAL A 135 -1.20 5.73 -7.89
N GLY A 136 0.05 6.01 -7.50
CA GLY A 136 1.04 6.65 -8.36
C GLY A 136 1.35 5.87 -9.64
N MET A 137 1.10 4.55 -9.65
CA MET A 137 1.30 3.67 -10.80
C MET A 137 0.04 3.53 -11.68
N THR A 138 -1.04 4.25 -11.36
CA THR A 138 -2.31 4.20 -12.11
C THR A 138 -2.32 5.17 -13.29
N ASN A 139 -3.32 5.02 -14.16
CA ASN A 139 -3.51 5.92 -15.29
C ASN A 139 -3.88 7.33 -14.84
N LYS A 140 -3.53 8.34 -15.66
CA LYS A 140 -3.90 9.75 -15.41
C LYS A 140 -5.40 9.95 -15.18
N ALA A 141 -6.25 9.16 -15.82
CA ALA A 141 -7.70 9.23 -15.67
C ALA A 141 -8.18 8.77 -14.28
N ASP A 142 -7.67 7.62 -13.81
CA ASP A 142 -8.01 7.08 -12.49
C ASP A 142 -7.51 8.02 -11.38
N TYR A 143 -6.33 8.58 -11.60
CA TYR A 143 -5.76 9.62 -10.75
C TYR A 143 -6.63 10.88 -10.69
N ALA A 144 -7.09 11.39 -11.83
CA ALA A 144 -7.97 12.55 -11.90
C ALA A 144 -9.30 12.30 -11.15
N ALA A 145 -9.82 11.08 -11.20
CA ALA A 145 -11.02 10.71 -10.45
C ALA A 145 -10.82 10.82 -8.93
N LEU A 146 -9.67 10.41 -8.40
CA LEU A 146 -9.34 10.58 -6.98
C LEU A 146 -9.20 12.07 -6.60
N GLN A 147 -8.62 12.88 -7.49
CA GLN A 147 -8.56 14.32 -7.29
C GLN A 147 -9.97 14.95 -7.25
N THR A 148 -10.90 14.49 -8.09
CA THR A 148 -12.30 14.93 -8.06
C THR A 148 -12.96 14.62 -6.71
N ILE A 149 -12.68 13.46 -6.10
CA ILE A 149 -13.20 13.12 -4.77
C ILE A 149 -12.71 14.13 -3.72
N GLN A 150 -11.40 14.43 -3.71
CA GLN A 150 -10.83 15.43 -2.80
C GLN A 150 -11.49 16.80 -2.98
N ASN A 151 -11.69 17.23 -4.22
CA ASN A 151 -12.33 18.51 -4.51
C ASN A 151 -13.78 18.53 -4.01
N ASN A 152 -14.50 17.42 -4.16
CA ASN A 152 -15.88 17.29 -3.67
C ASN A 152 -15.94 17.30 -2.14
N ILE A 153 -14.96 16.72 -1.45
CA ILE A 153 -14.84 16.80 0.01
C ILE A 153 -14.65 18.26 0.43
N LEU A 154 -13.69 18.97 -0.17
CA LEU A 154 -13.43 20.38 0.16
C LEU A 154 -14.66 21.25 -0.09
N ARG A 155 -15.33 21.09 -1.23
CA ARG A 155 -16.56 21.84 -1.53
C ARG A 155 -17.64 21.60 -0.47
N PHE A 156 -17.83 20.35 -0.06
CA PHE A 156 -18.79 20.01 0.98
C PHE A 156 -18.41 20.62 2.34
N VAL A 157 -17.15 20.49 2.75
CA VAL A 157 -16.67 21.01 4.04
C VAL A 157 -16.82 22.53 4.16
N PHE A 158 -16.51 23.26 3.09
CA PHE A 158 -16.57 24.72 3.07
C PHE A 158 -17.92 25.27 2.56
N GLY A 159 -18.90 24.42 2.26
CA GLY A 159 -20.20 24.84 1.73
C GLY A 159 -20.12 25.55 0.38
N LEU A 160 -19.11 25.24 -0.43
CA LEU A 160 -18.85 25.91 -1.71
C LEU A 160 -19.66 25.26 -2.85
N PRO A 161 -20.16 26.05 -3.81
CA PRO A 161 -20.91 25.51 -4.94
C PRO A 161 -20.03 24.67 -5.87
N GLN A 162 -20.65 23.85 -6.71
CA GLN A 162 -19.93 22.94 -7.63
C GLN A 162 -19.11 23.66 -8.71
N TRP A 163 -19.43 24.92 -9.03
CA TRP A 163 -18.75 25.72 -10.05
C TRP A 163 -17.55 26.52 -9.54
N THR A 164 -17.24 26.50 -8.23
CA THR A 164 -16.05 27.20 -7.70
C THR A 164 -14.76 26.73 -8.41
N PRO A 165 -13.91 27.64 -8.91
CA PRO A 165 -12.62 27.31 -9.49
C PRO A 165 -11.67 26.60 -8.50
N LEU A 166 -10.85 25.67 -8.98
CA LEU A 166 -9.91 24.90 -8.15
C LEU A 166 -8.89 25.77 -7.42
N ALA A 167 -8.40 26.85 -8.05
CA ALA A 167 -7.45 27.78 -7.45
C ALA A 167 -8.02 28.45 -6.19
N ILE A 168 -9.30 28.86 -6.25
CA ILE A 168 -10.00 29.46 -5.10
C ILE A 168 -10.23 28.41 -4.02
N LEU A 169 -10.63 27.19 -4.41
CA LEU A 169 -10.87 26.07 -3.49
C LEU A 169 -9.63 25.77 -2.62
N TYR A 170 -8.45 25.64 -3.23
CA TYR A 170 -7.21 25.38 -2.49
C TYR A 170 -6.77 26.58 -1.65
N LYS A 171 -7.00 27.82 -2.12
CA LYS A 171 -6.69 29.03 -1.36
C LYS A 171 -7.54 29.16 -0.09
N ILE A 172 -8.84 28.88 -0.17
CA ILE A 172 -9.76 28.94 0.98
C ILE A 172 -9.50 27.81 1.97
N SER A 173 -9.27 26.60 1.45
CA SER A 173 -9.08 25.41 2.29
C SER A 173 -7.69 25.32 2.92
N ASN A 174 -6.71 26.09 2.42
CA ASN A 174 -5.29 25.97 2.77
C ASN A 174 -4.78 24.52 2.64
N GLU A 175 -5.35 23.77 1.68
CA GLU A 175 -5.03 22.39 1.38
C GLU A 175 -4.29 22.27 0.06
N ILE A 176 -3.42 21.28 -0.02
CA ILE A 176 -2.64 20.99 -1.24
C ILE A 176 -3.37 19.98 -2.13
N ASN A 177 -3.04 20.00 -3.42
CA ASN A 177 -3.53 19.00 -4.38
C ASN A 177 -3.15 17.59 -3.92
N MET A 178 -4.03 16.62 -4.17
CA MET A 178 -3.78 15.19 -3.94
C MET A 178 -2.41 14.73 -4.47
N LYS A 179 -1.91 15.33 -5.56
CA LYS A 179 -0.63 14.92 -6.17
C LYS A 179 0.53 15.21 -5.24
N LEU A 180 0.55 16.44 -4.74
CA LEU A 180 1.55 16.89 -3.79
C LEU A 180 1.43 16.13 -2.46
N ARG A 181 0.22 15.71 -2.07
CA ARG A 181 0.01 14.86 -0.88
C ARG A 181 0.68 13.49 -1.07
N PHE A 182 0.48 12.85 -2.23
CA PHE A 182 1.14 11.59 -2.53
C PHE A 182 2.64 11.73 -2.70
N ASP A 183 3.12 12.75 -3.42
CA ASP A 183 4.55 12.99 -3.60
C ASP A 183 5.23 13.19 -2.24
N ARG A 184 4.61 13.98 -1.33
CA ARG A 184 5.09 14.15 0.04
C ARG A 184 5.12 12.82 0.80
N LYS A 185 4.07 11.99 0.72
CA LYS A 185 4.01 10.68 1.40
C LYS A 185 5.03 9.70 0.85
N ASN A 186 5.14 9.61 -0.47
CA ASN A 186 6.11 8.76 -1.16
C ASN A 186 7.53 9.18 -0.80
N MET A 187 7.85 10.48 -0.85
CA MET A 187 9.15 11.00 -0.48
C MET A 187 9.47 10.73 0.99
N ALA A 188 8.53 10.96 1.92
CA ALA A 188 8.74 10.65 3.33
C ALA A 188 9.00 9.15 3.54
N PHE A 189 8.27 8.28 2.85
CA PHE A 189 8.52 6.84 2.88
C PHE A 189 9.93 6.50 2.37
N PHE A 190 10.34 7.03 1.22
CA PHE A 190 11.67 6.77 0.67
C PHE A 190 12.77 7.27 1.60
N VAL A 191 12.67 8.51 2.10
CA VAL A 191 13.66 9.08 3.03
C VAL A 191 13.77 8.24 4.31
N ASN A 192 12.65 7.81 4.89
CA ASN A 192 12.66 6.95 6.07
C ASN A 192 13.26 5.57 5.76
N GLN A 193 12.96 5.01 4.59
CA GLN A 193 13.49 3.71 4.18
C GLN A 193 15.01 3.75 3.94
N PHE A 194 15.51 4.81 3.31
CA PHE A 194 16.95 4.98 3.06
C PHE A 194 17.72 5.37 4.32
N SER A 195 17.19 6.26 5.17
CA SER A 195 17.82 6.61 6.45
C SER A 195 17.88 5.42 7.42
N ALA A 196 16.84 4.59 7.48
CA ALA A 196 16.87 3.36 8.27
C ALA A 196 17.92 2.37 7.76
N ARG A 197 18.10 2.27 6.42
CA ARG A 197 19.11 1.42 5.79
C ARG A 197 20.53 1.90 6.07
N GLU A 198 20.79 3.20 6.00
CA GLU A 198 22.08 3.78 6.37
C GLU A 198 22.39 3.57 7.85
N PHE A 199 21.41 3.69 8.75
CA PHE A 199 21.63 3.38 10.17
C PHE A 199 21.94 1.90 10.42
N THR A 200 21.28 0.96 9.72
CA THR A 200 21.61 -0.47 9.85
C THR A 200 22.95 -0.86 9.22
N ALA A 201 23.31 -0.25 8.10
CA ALA A 201 24.61 -0.49 7.45
C ALA A 201 25.76 0.12 8.27
N VAL A 202 25.59 1.35 8.77
CA VAL A 202 26.55 2.02 9.66
C VAL A 202 26.61 1.35 11.04
N SER A 203 25.50 0.86 11.60
CA SER A 203 25.54 0.06 12.84
C SER A 203 26.23 -1.30 12.63
N GLY A 204 26.07 -1.91 11.44
CA GLY A 204 26.80 -3.10 11.05
C GLY A 204 28.31 -2.84 10.95
N SER A 205 28.70 -1.75 10.28
CA SER A 205 30.09 -1.32 10.18
C SER A 205 30.70 -0.92 11.53
N ILE A 206 29.95 -0.29 12.43
CA ILE A 206 30.42 0.07 13.78
C ILE A 206 30.61 -1.19 14.66
N ASN A 207 29.72 -2.18 14.56
CA ASN A 207 29.87 -3.45 15.28
C ASN A 207 31.04 -4.29 14.72
N GLU A 208 31.26 -4.29 13.40
CA GLU A 208 32.45 -4.89 12.80
C GLU A 208 33.72 -4.17 13.28
N VAL A 209 33.80 -2.84 13.22
CA VAL A 209 34.98 -2.07 13.67
C VAL A 209 35.24 -2.25 15.17
N ASN A 210 34.20 -2.32 16.01
CA ASN A 210 34.36 -2.57 17.45
C ASN A 210 34.81 -4.01 17.76
N SER A 211 34.51 -4.98 16.89
CA SER A 211 35.02 -6.36 17.02
C SER A 211 36.51 -6.49 16.69
N TYR A 212 37.07 -5.56 15.89
CA TYR A 212 38.51 -5.49 15.60
C TYR A 212 39.30 -4.69 16.65
N LEU A 213 38.65 -3.87 17.47
CA LEU A 213 39.28 -2.99 18.47
C LEU A 213 39.28 -3.54 19.90
N GLN A 214 38.84 -4.78 20.13
CA GLN A 214 39.07 -5.50 21.39
C GLN A 214 39.97 -6.74 21.23
N PRO A 215 41.28 -6.60 21.03
CA PRO A 215 42.24 -7.60 21.44
C PRO A 215 42.84 -7.23 22.82
N GLY A 216 42.52 -8.03 23.83
CA GLY A 216 43.39 -8.32 24.99
C GLY A 216 43.68 -7.21 26.00
N PHE A 217 42.93 -7.20 27.11
CA PHE A 217 43.50 -6.91 28.42
C PHE A 217 43.13 -8.06 29.38
N GLN A 218 43.97 -9.09 29.39
CA GLN A 218 44.33 -9.87 30.56
C GLN A 218 45.85 -9.87 30.66
#